data_AF-A0A9W9CBL0-F1
#
_entry.id   AF-A0A9W9CBL0-F1
#
_cell.length_a   1.000
_cell.length_b   1.000
_cell.length_c   1.000
_cell.angle_alpha   90.00
_cell.angle_beta   90.00
_cell.angle_gamma   90.00
#
_symmetry.space_group_name_H-M   'P 1'
#
loop_
_entity.id
_entity.type
_entity.pdbx_description
1 polymer ?
#
loop_
_entity_poly.entity_id
_entity_poly.type
_entity_poly.pdbx_seq_one_letter_code
_entity_poly.pdbx_strand_id
1 'polypeptide(L)'
;MPALADAGYYVVAFDQPGYGRTTGWDDSSFPKTNMSEFTVTNLVRDVVVLVHALGYREVKCIVGHDFGAVTSSMCAWMRPDLFESVVMMSHPFKQHPGLPFNLVHGDGTEPSPQVDMQTELAKLPEPRKHYKWYNSTSTAAMHWYSPNQGLETFLRGYWHVKSADWAGNDPQPLQAWSAQELAKMPFYYIMPFNKSMPETIELMMKDEDADKTKSWLSEEALQVYVQEWRRTGFQGGLNWYRTMTDPEKKKDMDLFAGKKIECPSIFISGAKDWGNYQEPGALESLPKACSQFKGVKMIEGAGHWPQQEQPERVAKEILRFLQDL
;
A
#
# COMPACT_ATOMS: atom_id res chain seq x y z
N MET A 1 -0.14 12.97 -15.49
CA MET A 1 0.54 11.83 -16.14
C MET A 1 0.74 12.11 -17.64
N PRO A 2 1.48 13.17 -18.02
CA PRO A 2 1.57 13.59 -19.43
C PRO A 2 2.18 12.51 -20.32
N ALA A 3 3.28 11.87 -19.89
CA ALA A 3 3.99 10.87 -20.68
C ALA A 3 3.13 9.69 -21.17
N LEU A 4 2.18 9.21 -20.34
CA LEU A 4 1.25 8.15 -20.75
C LEU A 4 0.21 8.65 -21.74
N ALA A 5 -0.31 9.87 -21.55
CA ALA A 5 -1.26 10.48 -22.46
C ALA A 5 -0.61 10.82 -23.82
N ASP A 6 0.61 11.33 -23.81
CA ASP A 6 1.41 11.65 -24.99
C ASP A 6 1.75 10.38 -25.81
N ALA A 7 1.81 9.22 -25.15
CA ALA A 7 1.95 7.92 -25.79
C ALA A 7 0.63 7.35 -26.36
N GLY A 8 -0.48 8.10 -26.27
CA GLY A 8 -1.77 7.74 -26.85
C GLY A 8 -2.74 7.03 -25.91
N TYR A 9 -2.44 6.92 -24.61
CA TYR A 9 -3.37 6.31 -23.65
C TYR A 9 -4.34 7.34 -23.08
N TYR A 10 -5.61 6.94 -22.91
CA TYR A 10 -6.55 7.69 -22.07
C TYR A 10 -6.33 7.30 -20.61
N VAL A 11 -5.82 8.24 -19.79
CA VAL A 11 -5.36 7.93 -18.43
C VAL A 11 -6.28 8.56 -17.40
N VAL A 12 -6.74 7.75 -16.45
CA VAL A 12 -7.62 8.17 -15.36
C VAL A 12 -6.91 7.94 -14.03
N ALA A 13 -6.77 9.01 -13.24
CA ALA A 13 -6.38 8.94 -11.83
C ALA A 13 -7.56 9.43 -10.98
N PHE A 14 -7.98 8.61 -10.01
CA PHE A 14 -9.15 8.87 -9.18
C PHE A 14 -8.75 8.84 -7.70
N ASP A 15 -9.50 9.57 -6.88
CA ASP A 15 -9.39 9.46 -5.42
C ASP A 15 -10.15 8.22 -4.95
N GLN A 16 -9.54 7.38 -4.13
CA GLN A 16 -10.23 6.21 -3.57
C GLN A 16 -11.19 6.63 -2.44
N PRO A 17 -12.18 5.80 -2.04
CA PRO A 17 -13.04 6.08 -0.90
C PRO A 17 -12.24 6.46 0.35
N GLY A 18 -12.63 7.57 1.00
CA GLY A 18 -11.90 8.13 2.13
C GLY A 18 -10.79 9.13 1.78
N TYR A 19 -10.56 9.41 0.48
CA TYR A 19 -9.53 10.33 0.00
C TYR A 19 -10.12 11.44 -0.87
N GLY A 20 -9.40 12.57 -0.89
CA GLY A 20 -9.59 13.67 -1.83
C GLY A 20 -11.06 14.04 -1.99
N ARG A 21 -11.54 14.06 -3.23
CA ARG A 21 -12.88 14.54 -3.57
C ARG A 21 -13.91 13.44 -3.81
N THR A 22 -13.57 12.18 -3.52
CA THR A 22 -14.52 11.07 -3.61
C THR A 22 -15.55 11.15 -2.49
N THR A 23 -16.82 11.13 -2.88
CA THR A 23 -17.99 11.26 -2.00
C THR A 23 -18.79 9.96 -1.97
N GLY A 24 -19.76 9.86 -1.05
CA GLY A 24 -20.72 8.75 -1.00
C GLY A 24 -20.23 7.51 -0.23
N TRP A 25 -19.09 7.63 0.46
CA TRP A 25 -18.62 6.66 1.45
C TRP A 25 -19.07 7.11 2.86
N ASP A 26 -19.17 6.17 3.80
CA ASP A 26 -19.56 6.42 5.19
C ASP A 26 -18.49 7.20 5.96
N ASP A 27 -18.72 8.50 6.12
CA ASP A 27 -17.88 9.45 6.85
C ASP A 27 -18.22 9.56 8.34
N SER A 28 -19.03 8.63 8.87
CA SER A 28 -19.38 8.64 10.29
C SER A 28 -18.17 8.36 11.19
N SER A 29 -18.31 8.77 12.46
CA SER A 29 -17.27 8.62 13.49
C SER A 29 -16.73 7.18 13.58
N PHE A 30 -15.47 7.03 13.98
CA PHE A 30 -14.77 5.74 14.12
C PHE A 30 -15.62 4.54 14.60
N PRO A 31 -16.38 4.59 15.72
CA PRO A 31 -17.14 3.43 16.20
C PRO A 31 -18.39 3.10 15.37
N LYS A 32 -18.86 4.03 14.53
CA LYS A 32 -20.10 3.91 13.73
C LYS A 32 -19.84 3.58 12.26
N THR A 33 -18.63 3.85 11.77
CA THR A 33 -18.28 3.64 10.37
C THR A 33 -18.58 2.22 9.93
N ASN A 34 -19.34 2.10 8.85
CA ASN A 34 -19.63 0.86 8.17
C ASN A 34 -18.37 0.34 7.47
N MET A 35 -17.64 -0.53 8.16
CA MET A 35 -16.41 -1.10 7.64
C MET A 35 -16.59 -2.01 6.42
N SER A 36 -17.82 -2.36 6.02
CA SER A 36 -18.00 -3.12 4.78
C SER A 36 -17.61 -2.30 3.55
N GLU A 37 -17.77 -0.97 3.56
CA GLU A 37 -17.44 -0.10 2.41
C GLU A 37 -15.93 -0.04 2.11
N PHE A 38 -15.10 -0.43 3.08
CA PHE A 38 -13.64 -0.43 2.97
C PHE A 38 -13.06 -1.84 2.78
N THR A 39 -13.90 -2.85 2.53
CA THR A 39 -13.41 -4.20 2.19
C THR A 39 -12.83 -4.20 0.78
N VAL A 40 -11.83 -5.07 0.55
CA VAL A 40 -11.20 -5.21 -0.77
C VAL A 40 -12.22 -5.52 -1.87
N THR A 41 -13.24 -6.31 -1.58
CA THR A 41 -14.35 -6.62 -2.52
C THR A 41 -15.13 -5.37 -2.92
N ASN A 42 -15.46 -4.49 -1.97
CA ASN A 42 -16.15 -3.24 -2.28
C ASN A 42 -15.26 -2.24 -3.03
N LEU A 43 -13.97 -2.19 -2.71
CA LEU A 43 -13.02 -1.38 -3.46
C LEU A 43 -12.93 -1.82 -4.93
N VAL A 44 -12.87 -3.12 -5.21
CA VAL A 44 -12.91 -3.64 -6.59
C VAL A 44 -14.23 -3.26 -7.27
N ARG A 45 -15.37 -3.35 -6.55
CA ARG A 45 -16.67 -2.93 -7.06
C ARG A 45 -16.66 -1.45 -7.45
N ASP A 46 -16.08 -0.56 -6.64
CA ASP A 46 -16.03 0.87 -6.94
C ASP A 46 -15.22 1.17 -8.21
N VAL A 47 -14.08 0.50 -8.40
CA VAL A 47 -13.29 0.64 -9.63
C VAL A 47 -14.06 0.12 -10.85
N VAL A 48 -14.75 -1.02 -10.73
CA VAL A 48 -15.60 -1.56 -11.81
C VAL A 48 -16.71 -0.57 -12.17
N VAL A 49 -17.41 -0.01 -11.16
CA VAL A 49 -18.46 1.00 -11.37
C VAL A 49 -17.89 2.25 -12.04
N LEU A 50 -16.71 2.71 -11.63
CA LEU A 50 -16.02 3.84 -12.27
C LEU A 50 -15.74 3.57 -13.75
N VAL A 51 -15.20 2.40 -14.10
CA VAL A 51 -14.91 2.02 -15.50
C VAL A 51 -16.20 2.06 -16.34
N HIS A 52 -17.28 1.48 -15.82
CA HIS A 52 -18.58 1.51 -16.49
C HIS A 52 -19.16 2.92 -16.60
N ALA A 53 -19.03 3.75 -15.56
CA ALA A 53 -19.52 5.13 -15.56
C ALA A 53 -18.78 6.00 -16.58
N LEU A 54 -17.49 5.71 -16.84
CA LEU A 54 -16.69 6.34 -17.88
C LEU A 54 -17.00 5.82 -19.30
N GLY A 55 -17.89 4.83 -19.44
CA GLY A 55 -18.32 4.29 -20.74
C GLY A 55 -17.43 3.18 -21.28
N TYR A 56 -16.49 2.66 -20.49
CA TYR A 56 -15.60 1.57 -20.88
C TYR A 56 -16.09 0.21 -20.36
N ARG A 57 -15.66 -0.87 -21.02
CA ARG A 57 -15.93 -2.25 -20.60
C ARG A 57 -14.66 -2.98 -20.18
N GLU A 58 -13.52 -2.48 -20.63
CA GLU A 58 -12.20 -3.07 -20.45
C GLU A 58 -11.20 -1.93 -20.19
N VAL A 59 -10.17 -2.23 -19.40
CA VAL A 59 -9.08 -1.33 -19.04
C VAL A 59 -7.79 -2.00 -19.46
N LYS A 60 -7.05 -1.33 -20.35
CA LYS A 60 -5.81 -1.88 -20.91
C LYS A 60 -4.78 -2.22 -19.82
N CYS A 61 -4.67 -1.36 -18.80
CA CYS A 61 -3.80 -1.57 -17.67
C CYS A 61 -4.29 -0.82 -16.44
N ILE A 62 -4.35 -1.51 -15.30
CA ILE A 62 -4.54 -0.86 -14.00
C ILE A 62 -3.19 -0.75 -13.27
N VAL A 63 -2.87 0.46 -12.84
CA VAL A 63 -1.61 0.80 -12.14
C VAL A 63 -1.94 1.19 -10.71
N GLY A 64 -1.19 0.66 -9.75
CA GLY A 64 -1.41 0.96 -8.34
C GLY A 64 -0.11 1.08 -7.55
N HIS A 65 -0.08 2.01 -6.60
CA HIS A 65 1.02 2.25 -5.66
C HIS A 65 0.54 2.16 -4.21
N ASP A 66 1.32 1.54 -3.32
CA ASP A 66 0.98 1.31 -1.91
C ASP A 66 -0.41 0.63 -1.76
N PHE A 67 -1.39 1.20 -1.05
CA PHE A 67 -2.76 0.66 -1.06
C PHE A 67 -3.39 0.61 -2.44
N GLY A 68 -3.01 1.51 -3.35
CA GLY A 68 -3.40 1.44 -4.74
C GLY A 68 -2.89 0.17 -5.42
N ALA A 69 -1.71 -0.35 -5.04
CA ALA A 69 -1.21 -1.63 -5.55
C ALA A 69 -2.02 -2.81 -5.02
N VAL A 70 -2.59 -2.71 -3.82
CA VAL A 70 -3.58 -3.68 -3.34
C VAL A 70 -4.85 -3.59 -4.20
N THR A 71 -5.40 -2.41 -4.43
CA THR A 71 -6.56 -2.22 -5.30
C THR A 71 -6.31 -2.77 -6.71
N SER A 72 -5.20 -2.39 -7.35
CA SER A 72 -4.89 -2.80 -8.73
C SER A 72 -4.71 -4.32 -8.86
N SER A 73 -4.00 -4.93 -7.91
CA SER A 73 -3.82 -6.39 -7.87
C SER A 73 -5.15 -7.12 -7.73
N MET A 74 -6.03 -6.63 -6.85
CA MET A 74 -7.32 -7.26 -6.55
C MET A 74 -8.31 -7.09 -7.70
N CYS A 75 -8.31 -5.94 -8.37
CA CYS A 75 -9.02 -5.72 -9.62
C CYS A 75 -8.63 -6.75 -10.69
N ALA A 76 -7.33 -6.88 -10.97
CA ALA A 76 -6.81 -7.85 -11.95
C ALA A 76 -7.07 -9.31 -11.55
N TRP A 77 -7.05 -9.61 -10.25
CA TRP A 77 -7.29 -10.95 -9.73
C TRP A 77 -8.77 -11.37 -9.82
N MET A 78 -9.68 -10.47 -9.48
CA MET A 78 -11.12 -10.75 -9.40
C MET A 78 -11.88 -10.51 -10.71
N ARG A 79 -11.41 -9.58 -11.53
CA ARG A 79 -12.04 -9.18 -12.80
C ARG A 79 -11.03 -9.19 -13.96
N PRO A 80 -10.38 -10.33 -14.24
CA PRO A 80 -9.47 -10.45 -15.39
C PRO A 80 -10.19 -10.25 -16.73
N ASP A 81 -11.52 -10.32 -16.76
CA ASP A 81 -12.36 -9.98 -17.89
C ASP A 81 -12.46 -8.46 -18.16
N LEU A 82 -12.14 -7.62 -17.17
CA LEU A 82 -12.22 -6.16 -17.26
C LEU A 82 -10.84 -5.49 -17.22
N PHE A 83 -9.83 -6.11 -16.59
CA PHE A 83 -8.47 -5.56 -16.48
C PHE A 83 -7.46 -6.44 -17.23
N GLU A 84 -7.03 -5.97 -18.40
CA GLU A 84 -6.17 -6.73 -19.31
C GLU A 84 -4.72 -6.88 -18.83
N SER A 85 -4.25 -6.01 -17.94
CA SER A 85 -2.91 -6.08 -17.35
C SER A 85 -2.81 -5.26 -16.06
N VAL A 86 -1.77 -5.52 -15.25
CA VAL A 86 -1.57 -4.82 -13.97
C VAL A 86 -0.12 -4.44 -13.70
N VAL A 87 0.07 -3.20 -13.22
CA VAL A 87 1.33 -2.74 -12.63
C VAL A 87 1.13 -2.60 -11.11
N MET A 88 1.95 -3.30 -10.35
CA MET A 88 1.99 -3.25 -8.89
C MET A 88 3.22 -2.44 -8.46
N MET A 89 3.04 -1.42 -7.63
CA MET A 89 4.14 -0.57 -7.16
C MET A 89 4.24 -0.54 -5.64
N SER A 90 5.45 -0.72 -5.12
CA SER A 90 5.80 -0.69 -3.68
C SER A 90 5.17 -1.75 -2.79
N HIS A 91 4.04 -2.35 -3.18
CA HIS A 91 3.37 -3.41 -2.43
C HIS A 91 3.19 -4.66 -3.30
N PRO A 92 3.95 -5.75 -3.07
CA PRO A 92 3.80 -6.97 -3.86
C PRO A 92 2.48 -7.66 -3.56
N PHE A 93 1.83 -8.21 -4.59
CA PHE A 93 0.66 -9.08 -4.40
C PHE A 93 1.06 -10.37 -3.70
N LYS A 94 0.30 -10.75 -2.67
CA LYS A 94 0.42 -12.05 -2.01
C LYS A 94 -0.79 -12.90 -2.31
N GLN A 95 -0.53 -14.09 -2.87
CA GLN A 95 -1.58 -15.06 -3.12
C GLN A 95 -2.22 -15.54 -1.80
N HIS A 96 -3.54 -15.69 -1.79
CA HIS A 96 -4.26 -16.26 -0.66
C HIS A 96 -3.75 -17.67 -0.32
N PRO A 97 -3.45 -18.00 0.95
CA PRO A 97 -2.72 -19.22 1.34
C PRO A 97 -3.46 -20.56 1.15
N GLY A 98 -4.51 -20.62 0.34
CA GLY A 98 -5.35 -21.81 0.17
C GLY A 98 -6.28 -22.03 1.37
N LEU A 99 -7.31 -22.86 1.18
CA LEU A 99 -8.17 -23.32 2.28
C LEU A 99 -7.72 -24.70 2.76
N PRO A 100 -8.00 -25.06 4.03
CA PRO A 100 -7.78 -26.41 4.50
C PRO A 100 -8.43 -27.44 3.56
N PHE A 101 -7.65 -28.43 3.16
CA PHE A 101 -8.08 -29.48 2.23
C PHE A 101 -8.32 -30.78 2.99
N ASN A 102 -9.34 -31.54 2.57
CA ASN A 102 -9.60 -32.91 3.00
C ASN A 102 -9.67 -33.19 4.52
N LEU A 103 -10.14 -32.22 5.32
CA LEU A 103 -10.23 -32.35 6.78
C LEU A 103 -11.08 -33.54 7.26
N VAL A 104 -12.03 -34.03 6.46
CA VAL A 104 -12.89 -35.18 6.79
C VAL A 104 -12.12 -36.50 6.80
N HIS A 105 -11.06 -36.62 5.99
CA HIS A 105 -10.30 -37.86 5.83
C HIS A 105 -8.94 -37.87 6.55
N GLY A 106 -8.62 -36.81 7.30
CA GLY A 106 -7.51 -36.76 8.26
C GLY A 106 -6.12 -36.50 7.67
N ASP A 107 -6.04 -36.12 6.39
CA ASP A 107 -4.82 -35.74 5.66
C ASP A 107 -4.72 -34.21 5.45
N GLY A 108 -5.61 -33.44 6.07
CA GLY A 108 -5.59 -32.00 5.99
C GLY A 108 -4.46 -31.36 6.80
N THR A 109 -3.91 -30.29 6.26
CA THR A 109 -2.99 -29.41 7.00
C THR A 109 -3.82 -28.41 7.83
N GLU A 110 -3.65 -28.42 9.14
CA GLU A 110 -4.23 -27.37 9.98
C GLU A 110 -3.63 -25.99 9.63
N PRO A 111 -4.42 -24.91 9.72
CA PRO A 111 -3.88 -23.55 9.59
C PRO A 111 -2.77 -23.35 10.62
N SER A 112 -1.66 -22.72 10.20
CA SER A 112 -0.66 -22.28 11.17
C SER A 112 -1.30 -21.30 12.17
N PRO A 113 -0.97 -21.41 13.47
CA PRO A 113 -1.52 -20.50 14.47
C PRO A 113 -1.16 -19.06 14.12
N GLN A 114 -2.14 -18.16 14.17
CA GLN A 114 -1.89 -16.74 13.97
C GLN A 114 -1.09 -16.20 15.16
N VAL A 115 0.10 -15.70 14.87
CA VAL A 115 0.94 -15.01 15.86
C VAL A 115 0.38 -13.60 16.05
N ASP A 116 0.01 -13.26 17.28
CA ASP A 116 -0.31 -11.88 17.65
C ASP A 116 0.99 -11.05 17.65
N MET A 117 1.32 -10.51 16.48
CA MET A 117 2.55 -9.77 16.27
C MET A 117 2.64 -8.51 17.14
N GLN A 118 1.51 -7.89 17.51
CA GLN A 118 1.53 -6.73 18.39
C GLN A 118 2.03 -7.10 19.78
N THR A 119 1.54 -8.22 20.31
CA THR A 119 1.99 -8.75 21.60
C THR A 119 3.46 -9.14 21.55
N GLU A 120 3.94 -9.76 20.47
CA GLU A 120 5.36 -10.13 20.34
C GLU A 120 6.28 -8.91 20.19
N LEU A 121 5.90 -7.89 19.42
CA LEU A 121 6.66 -6.65 19.29
C LEU A 121 6.78 -5.88 20.61
N ALA A 122 5.73 -5.92 21.45
CA ALA A 122 5.74 -5.28 22.76
C ALA A 122 6.70 -5.95 23.76
N LYS A 123 7.08 -7.22 23.53
CA LYS A 123 8.01 -7.99 24.39
C LYS A 123 9.49 -7.77 24.04
N LEU A 124 9.79 -7.07 22.95
CA LEU A 124 11.18 -6.76 22.59
C LEU A 124 11.88 -5.95 23.70
N PRO A 125 13.22 -6.04 23.85
CA PRO A 125 13.95 -5.26 24.85
C PRO A 125 13.68 -3.76 24.77
N GLU A 126 13.56 -3.25 23.54
CA GLU A 126 12.93 -1.96 23.25
C GLU A 126 11.52 -2.22 22.69
N PRO A 127 10.45 -2.04 23.47
CA PRO A 127 9.10 -2.34 23.01
C PRO A 127 8.72 -1.59 21.74
N ARG A 128 8.11 -2.31 20.78
CA ARG A 128 7.64 -1.78 19.50
C ARG A 128 6.17 -2.08 19.26
N LYS A 129 5.59 -1.43 18.24
CA LYS A 129 4.28 -1.76 17.68
C LYS A 129 4.30 -1.62 16.16
N HIS A 130 3.49 -2.41 15.48
CA HIS A 130 3.36 -2.39 14.04
C HIS A 130 2.40 -1.27 13.58
N TYR A 131 2.81 -0.50 12.58
CA TYR A 131 2.08 0.69 12.13
C TYR A 131 0.65 0.39 11.62
N LYS A 132 0.44 -0.71 10.88
CA LYS A 132 -0.90 -1.14 10.43
C LYS A 132 -1.90 -1.20 11.58
N TRP A 133 -1.56 -1.88 12.68
CA TRP A 133 -2.45 -1.97 13.85
C TRP A 133 -2.59 -0.64 14.59
N TYR A 134 -1.52 0.17 14.68
CA TYR A 134 -1.63 1.54 15.20
C TYR A 134 -2.62 2.38 14.37
N ASN A 135 -2.51 2.35 13.04
CA ASN A 135 -3.37 3.09 12.13
C ASN A 135 -4.83 2.59 12.16
N SER A 136 -5.08 1.37 12.62
CA SER A 136 -6.43 0.84 12.86
C SER A 136 -7.07 1.33 14.17
N THR A 137 -6.35 2.08 15.02
CA THR A 137 -6.89 2.56 16.31
C THR A 137 -7.74 3.83 16.15
N SER A 138 -8.62 4.08 17.13
CA SER A 138 -9.51 5.26 17.15
C SER A 138 -8.78 6.60 17.30
N THR A 139 -7.54 6.59 17.78
CA THR A 139 -6.76 7.80 18.03
C THR A 139 -5.83 8.15 16.90
N ALA A 140 -5.48 7.20 16.02
CA ALA A 140 -4.52 7.43 14.95
C ALA A 140 -4.93 8.59 14.03
N ALA A 141 -6.18 8.61 13.55
CA ALA A 141 -6.64 9.66 12.65
C ALA A 141 -6.49 11.07 13.25
N MET A 142 -6.74 11.22 14.57
CA MET A 142 -6.54 12.49 15.28
C MET A 142 -5.05 12.85 15.35
N HIS A 143 -4.17 11.90 15.68
CA HIS A 143 -2.73 12.14 15.71
C HIS A 143 -2.22 12.62 14.34
N TRP A 144 -2.60 11.94 13.25
CA TRP A 144 -2.23 12.34 11.89
C TRP A 144 -2.78 13.71 11.50
N TYR A 145 -3.99 14.05 11.93
CA TYR A 145 -4.65 15.31 11.60
C TYR A 145 -4.07 16.52 12.35
N SER A 146 -3.64 16.35 13.59
CA SER A 146 -3.15 17.43 14.45
C SER A 146 -1.80 17.10 15.10
N PRO A 147 -0.74 16.91 14.29
CA PRO A 147 0.60 16.68 14.80
C PRO A 147 1.17 17.94 15.46
N ASN A 148 1.89 17.78 16.57
CA ASN A 148 2.49 18.90 17.32
C ASN A 148 3.46 19.73 16.45
N GLN A 149 4.22 19.08 15.56
CA GLN A 149 5.15 19.76 14.64
C GLN A 149 4.45 20.49 13.47
N GLY A 150 3.11 20.44 13.38
CA GLY A 150 2.33 20.95 12.25
C GLY A 150 2.24 19.95 11.10
N LEU A 151 1.10 19.97 10.39
CA LEU A 151 0.78 18.98 9.35
C LEU A 151 1.79 18.98 8.20
N GLU A 152 2.20 20.15 7.74
CA GLU A 152 3.16 20.30 6.65
C GLU A 152 4.53 19.69 7.00
N THR A 153 5.10 20.05 8.16
CA THR A 153 6.34 19.49 8.68
C THR A 153 6.25 17.97 8.84
N PHE A 154 5.14 17.49 9.41
CA PHE A 154 4.90 16.05 9.57
C PHE A 154 4.87 15.33 8.22
N LEU A 155 4.10 15.82 7.26
CA LEU A 155 4.00 15.20 5.94
C LEU A 155 5.36 15.25 5.23
N ARG A 156 6.03 16.40 5.14
CA ARG A 156 7.35 16.46 4.47
C ARG A 156 8.36 15.49 5.10
N GLY A 157 8.38 15.39 6.44
CA GLY A 157 9.18 14.39 7.14
C GLY A 157 8.77 12.94 6.84
N TYR A 158 7.47 12.65 6.78
CA TYR A 158 6.95 11.33 6.44
C TYR A 158 7.34 10.90 5.02
N TRP A 159 7.30 11.83 4.07
CA TRP A 159 7.80 11.61 2.71
C TRP A 159 9.31 11.39 2.70
N HIS A 160 10.08 12.25 3.38
CA HIS A 160 11.54 12.20 3.45
C HIS A 160 12.04 10.85 3.93
N VAL A 161 11.63 10.42 5.12
CA VAL A 161 12.16 9.18 5.74
C VAL A 161 11.79 7.93 4.94
N LYS A 162 10.79 8.01 4.06
CA LYS A 162 10.39 6.91 3.18
C LYS A 162 11.00 7.00 1.77
N SER A 163 11.69 8.08 1.44
CA SER A 163 12.30 8.31 0.13
C SER A 163 13.73 7.77 0.04
N ALA A 164 14.34 7.83 -1.15
CA ALA A 164 15.75 7.56 -1.35
C ALA A 164 16.68 8.63 -0.75
N ASP A 165 16.17 9.82 -0.42
CA ASP A 165 16.97 10.90 0.19
C ASP A 165 17.36 10.61 1.65
N TRP A 166 16.62 9.70 2.30
CA TRP A 166 16.96 9.23 3.64
C TRP A 166 17.93 8.06 3.56
N ALA A 167 19.17 8.29 4.03
CA ALA A 167 20.23 7.29 3.99
C ALA A 167 19.94 6.05 4.85
N GLY A 168 19.02 6.14 5.80
CA GLY A 168 18.59 5.01 6.64
C GLY A 168 17.79 3.94 5.91
N ASN A 169 17.37 4.19 4.67
CA ASN A 169 16.73 3.18 3.83
C ASN A 169 17.76 2.23 3.21
N ASP A 170 17.87 1.04 3.82
CA ASP A 170 18.62 -0.11 3.30
C ASP A 170 17.74 -1.37 3.29
N PRO A 171 16.78 -1.48 2.36
CA PRO A 171 15.80 -2.54 2.35
C PRO A 171 16.40 -3.91 2.01
N GLN A 172 16.08 -4.92 2.83
CA GLN A 172 16.53 -6.30 2.66
C GLN A 172 15.38 -7.28 2.93
N PRO A 173 15.36 -8.46 2.28
CA PRO A 173 14.36 -9.49 2.58
C PRO A 173 14.40 -9.93 4.04
N LEU A 174 13.23 -9.91 4.68
CA LEU A 174 13.05 -10.44 6.03
C LEU A 174 12.99 -11.96 6.00
N GLN A 175 13.58 -12.62 7.00
CA GLN A 175 13.68 -14.08 7.02
C GLN A 175 12.38 -14.77 7.47
N ALA A 176 11.62 -14.12 8.35
CA ALA A 176 10.41 -14.68 8.93
C ALA A 176 9.47 -13.59 9.45
N TRP A 177 8.21 -13.95 9.64
CA TRP A 177 7.24 -13.10 10.32
C TRP A 177 7.41 -13.24 11.84
N SER A 178 8.46 -12.63 12.38
CA SER A 178 8.79 -12.61 13.81
C SER A 178 9.08 -11.19 14.28
N ALA A 179 8.90 -10.91 15.58
CA ALA A 179 9.16 -9.59 16.13
C ALA A 179 10.61 -9.12 15.92
N GLN A 180 11.58 -10.03 16.02
CA GLN A 180 13.00 -9.73 15.83
C GLN A 180 13.33 -9.39 14.38
N GLU A 181 12.76 -10.12 13.41
CA GLU A 181 12.97 -9.84 12.00
C GLU A 181 12.27 -8.53 11.59
N LEU A 182 11.01 -8.34 11.99
CA LEU A 182 10.27 -7.11 11.70
C LEU A 182 10.97 -5.89 12.29
N ALA A 183 11.56 -5.98 13.49
CA ALA A 183 12.27 -4.86 14.13
C ALA A 183 13.50 -4.35 13.36
N LYS A 184 13.97 -5.05 12.31
CA LYS A 184 14.98 -4.53 11.37
C LYS A 184 14.45 -3.42 10.47
N MET A 185 13.14 -3.38 10.26
CA MET A 185 12.49 -2.35 9.45
C MET A 185 12.52 -1.00 10.17
N PRO A 186 12.51 0.12 9.43
CA PRO A 186 12.49 1.45 10.01
C PRO A 186 11.26 1.71 10.89
N PHE A 187 11.38 2.70 11.77
CA PHE A 187 10.34 3.02 12.75
C PHE A 187 9.01 3.48 12.15
N TYR A 188 8.98 3.96 10.91
CA TYR A 188 7.72 4.27 10.22
C TYR A 188 6.89 3.01 9.88
N TYR A 189 7.47 1.80 10.01
CA TYR A 189 6.75 0.53 9.93
C TYR A 189 6.65 -0.16 11.29
N ILE A 190 7.76 -0.26 12.03
CA ILE A 190 7.81 -0.87 13.36
C ILE A 190 8.13 0.21 14.40
N MET A 191 7.07 0.88 14.83
CA MET A 191 7.12 2.10 15.62
C MET A 191 7.60 1.85 17.05
N PRO A 192 8.27 2.82 17.70
CA PRO A 192 8.40 2.84 19.15
C PRO A 192 7.03 2.71 19.83
N PHE A 193 6.92 1.83 20.83
CA PHE A 193 5.63 1.46 21.43
C PHE A 193 4.82 2.68 21.93
N ASN A 194 5.49 3.62 22.59
CA ASN A 194 4.86 4.78 23.24
C ASN A 194 4.75 6.03 22.35
N LYS A 195 5.00 5.94 21.03
CA LYS A 195 4.92 7.09 20.12
C LYS A 195 3.76 6.96 19.14
N SER A 196 3.12 8.07 18.83
CA SER A 196 2.26 8.24 17.66
C SER A 196 3.08 8.26 16.36
N MET A 197 2.42 8.20 15.20
CA MET A 197 3.12 8.30 13.92
C MET A 197 3.84 9.66 13.78
N PRO A 198 3.22 10.81 14.06
CA PRO A 198 3.94 12.09 13.99
C PRO A 198 5.15 12.19 14.92
N GLU A 199 5.04 11.75 16.16
CA GLU A 199 6.18 11.71 17.10
C GLU A 199 7.28 10.75 16.66
N THR A 200 6.92 9.69 15.93
CA THR A 200 7.88 8.76 15.33
C THR A 200 8.60 9.42 14.17
N ILE A 201 7.90 10.15 13.31
CA ILE A 201 8.50 10.91 12.21
C ILE A 201 9.37 12.04 12.75
N GLU A 202 8.92 12.77 13.77
CA GLU A 202 9.72 13.81 14.43
C GLU A 202 11.03 13.24 14.99
N LEU A 203 10.98 12.07 15.64
CA LEU A 203 12.16 11.35 16.11
C LEU A 203 13.11 11.00 14.96
N MET A 204 12.59 10.47 13.86
CA MET A 204 13.39 10.08 12.70
C MET A 204 13.97 11.27 11.93
N MET A 205 13.33 12.44 12.00
CA MET A 205 13.73 13.66 11.31
C MET A 205 14.72 14.52 12.10
N LYS A 206 15.04 14.18 13.35
CA LYS A 206 15.82 15.03 14.28
C LYS A 206 17.13 15.55 13.68
N ASP A 207 17.83 14.71 12.92
CA ASP A 207 19.15 15.01 12.34
C ASP A 207 19.11 14.98 10.79
N GLU A 208 17.91 15.11 10.21
CA GLU A 208 17.67 15.00 8.77
C GLU A 208 17.28 16.34 8.14
N ASP A 209 17.64 16.50 6.87
CA ASP A 209 17.26 17.66 6.08
C ASP A 209 16.10 17.32 5.14
N ALA A 210 14.90 17.78 5.51
CA ALA A 210 13.69 17.62 4.71
C ALA A 210 13.75 18.35 3.37
N ASP A 211 14.63 19.34 3.19
CA ASP A 211 14.72 20.12 1.95
C ASP A 211 15.22 19.30 0.76
N LYS A 212 15.86 18.16 1.01
CA LYS A 212 16.26 17.20 -0.04
C LYS A 212 15.06 16.79 -0.90
N THR A 213 13.89 16.65 -0.27
CA THR A 213 12.65 16.30 -0.95
C THR A 213 12.14 17.37 -1.91
N LYS A 214 12.57 18.65 -1.78
CA LYS A 214 12.06 19.76 -2.61
C LYS A 214 12.34 19.59 -4.11
N SER A 215 13.32 18.76 -4.47
CA SER A 215 13.65 18.47 -5.86
C SER A 215 12.57 17.66 -6.60
N TRP A 216 11.78 16.87 -5.88
CA TRP A 216 10.74 15.99 -6.43
C TRP A 216 9.36 16.14 -5.77
N LEU A 217 9.30 16.79 -4.61
CA LEU A 217 8.10 17.22 -3.89
C LEU A 217 8.21 18.72 -3.60
N SER A 218 7.80 19.53 -4.58
CA SER A 218 7.79 21.00 -4.43
C SER A 218 6.89 21.44 -3.29
N GLU A 219 6.99 22.71 -2.91
CA GLU A 219 6.12 23.26 -1.86
C GLU A 219 4.67 23.29 -2.31
N GLU A 220 4.41 23.69 -3.56
CA GLU A 220 3.08 23.71 -4.15
C GLU A 220 2.46 22.31 -4.19
N ALA A 221 3.26 21.29 -4.54
CA ALA A 221 2.81 19.90 -4.55
C ALA A 221 2.48 19.41 -3.13
N LEU A 222 3.31 19.71 -2.14
CA LEU A 222 3.03 19.38 -0.74
C LEU A 222 1.75 20.06 -0.24
N GLN A 223 1.53 21.32 -0.61
CA GLN A 223 0.34 22.07 -0.19
C GLN A 223 -0.96 21.47 -0.72
N VAL A 224 -0.95 20.81 -1.89
CA VAL A 224 -2.11 20.03 -2.35
C VAL A 224 -2.46 18.96 -1.32
N TYR A 225 -1.49 18.16 -0.86
CA TYR A 225 -1.73 17.15 0.17
C TYR A 225 -2.20 17.75 1.49
N VAL A 226 -1.56 18.82 1.97
CA VAL A 226 -1.92 19.49 3.23
C VAL A 226 -3.38 19.98 3.17
N GLN A 227 -3.79 20.61 2.07
CA GLN A 227 -5.15 21.13 1.91
C GLN A 227 -6.19 20.02 1.85
N GLU A 228 -5.92 18.95 1.10
CA GLU A 228 -6.84 17.83 0.99
C GLU A 228 -7.01 17.12 2.34
N TRP A 229 -5.92 16.85 3.06
CA TRP A 229 -5.99 16.22 4.39
C TRP A 229 -6.62 17.11 5.45
N ARG A 230 -6.45 18.43 5.37
CA ARG A 230 -7.19 19.36 6.24
C ARG A 230 -8.70 19.31 5.99
N ARG A 231 -9.10 19.09 4.75
CA ARG A 231 -10.52 19.05 4.37
C ARG A 231 -11.17 17.71 4.71
N THR A 232 -10.51 16.59 4.43
CA THR A 232 -11.08 15.24 4.59
C THR A 232 -10.79 14.61 5.94
N GLY A 233 -9.72 15.03 6.62
CA GLY A 233 -9.12 14.26 7.70
C GLY A 233 -8.56 12.93 7.22
N PHE A 234 -7.99 12.15 8.15
CA PHE A 234 -7.31 10.89 7.85
C PHE A 234 -8.18 9.64 8.05
N GLN A 235 -9.35 9.75 8.70
CA GLN A 235 -10.13 8.58 9.11
C GLN A 235 -10.53 7.69 7.92
N GLY A 236 -10.99 8.30 6.82
CA GLY A 236 -11.36 7.58 5.60
C GLY A 236 -10.20 6.75 5.05
N GLY A 237 -9.02 7.37 4.89
CA GLY A 237 -7.82 6.64 4.47
C GLY A 237 -7.35 5.58 5.45
N LEU A 238 -7.46 5.83 6.77
CA LEU A 238 -7.05 4.87 7.79
C LEU A 238 -8.03 3.69 7.97
N ASN A 239 -9.28 3.81 7.51
CA ASN A 239 -10.24 2.70 7.52
C ASN A 239 -9.77 1.49 6.69
N TRP A 240 -8.90 1.71 5.71
CA TRP A 240 -8.26 0.65 4.94
C TRP A 240 -7.40 -0.26 5.81
N TYR A 241 -6.70 0.29 6.80
CA TYR A 241 -5.95 -0.52 7.77
C TYR A 241 -6.90 -1.33 8.66
N ARG A 242 -8.04 -0.76 9.06
CA ARG A 242 -9.02 -1.44 9.92
C ARG A 242 -9.54 -2.73 9.27
N THR A 243 -9.82 -2.72 7.96
CA THR A 243 -10.21 -3.93 7.23
C THR A 243 -9.02 -4.86 6.97
N MET A 244 -7.81 -4.32 6.76
CA MET A 244 -6.61 -5.15 6.58
C MET A 244 -6.10 -5.82 7.85
N THR A 245 -6.38 -5.29 9.04
CA THR A 245 -5.94 -5.90 10.31
C THR A 245 -7.03 -6.74 10.96
N ASP A 246 -8.23 -6.80 10.38
CA ASP A 246 -9.36 -7.59 10.86
C ASP A 246 -9.55 -8.83 9.96
N PRO A 247 -9.22 -10.04 10.45
CA PRO A 247 -9.41 -11.28 9.67
C PRO A 247 -10.86 -11.50 9.22
N GLU A 248 -11.85 -11.04 9.99
CA GLU A 248 -13.27 -11.21 9.65
C GLU A 248 -13.65 -10.45 8.39
N LYS A 249 -12.96 -9.33 8.11
CA LYS A 249 -13.20 -8.48 6.93
C LYS A 249 -12.52 -9.00 5.66
N LYS A 250 -11.80 -10.12 5.75
CA LYS A 250 -11.10 -10.75 4.63
C LYS A 250 -11.68 -12.08 4.19
N LYS A 251 -12.71 -12.59 4.88
CA LYS A 251 -13.30 -13.90 4.59
C LYS A 251 -13.78 -14.06 3.15
N ASP A 252 -14.25 -13.00 2.51
CA ASP A 252 -14.64 -13.03 1.10
C ASP A 252 -13.49 -13.45 0.16
N MET A 253 -12.22 -13.28 0.59
CA MET A 253 -11.05 -13.68 -0.18
C MET A 253 -10.88 -15.20 -0.26
N ASP A 254 -11.51 -15.95 0.63
CA ASP A 254 -11.53 -17.41 0.60
C ASP A 254 -12.15 -17.95 -0.70
N LEU A 255 -13.07 -17.19 -1.33
CA LEU A 255 -13.66 -17.52 -2.63
C LEU A 255 -12.63 -17.61 -3.76
N PHE A 256 -11.48 -16.97 -3.57
CA PHE A 256 -10.40 -16.89 -4.56
C PHE A 256 -9.17 -17.69 -4.12
N ALA A 257 -9.28 -18.53 -3.08
CA ALA A 257 -8.19 -19.37 -2.60
C ALA A 257 -7.56 -20.18 -3.73
N GLY A 258 -6.23 -20.09 -3.87
CA GLY A 258 -5.47 -20.77 -4.93
C GLY A 258 -5.54 -20.11 -6.32
N LYS A 259 -6.41 -19.12 -6.54
CA LYS A 259 -6.45 -18.36 -7.81
C LYS A 259 -5.20 -17.49 -7.96
N LYS A 260 -4.72 -17.32 -9.18
CA LYS A 260 -3.59 -16.46 -9.56
C LYS A 260 -4.07 -15.20 -10.29
N ILE A 261 -3.25 -14.16 -10.34
CA ILE A 261 -3.44 -13.09 -11.32
C ILE A 261 -3.13 -13.69 -12.71
N GLU A 262 -4.13 -13.74 -13.58
CA GLU A 262 -4.04 -14.45 -14.86
C GLU A 262 -3.48 -13.58 -15.99
N CYS A 263 -3.73 -12.27 -15.93
CA CYS A 263 -3.29 -11.32 -16.94
C CYS A 263 -1.80 -10.95 -16.81
N PRO A 264 -1.18 -10.37 -17.86
CA PRO A 264 0.16 -9.82 -17.78
C PRO A 264 0.33 -8.88 -16.59
N SER A 265 1.39 -9.09 -15.83
CA SER A 265 1.64 -8.35 -14.59
C SER A 265 3.11 -8.00 -14.45
N ILE A 266 3.41 -6.82 -13.91
CA ILE A 266 4.77 -6.38 -13.60
C ILE A 266 4.80 -5.71 -12.22
N PHE A 267 5.93 -5.86 -11.52
CA PHE A 267 6.18 -5.14 -10.28
C PHE A 267 7.23 -4.05 -10.51
N ILE A 268 6.93 -2.80 -10.15
CA ILE A 268 7.83 -1.64 -10.30
C ILE A 268 7.94 -0.92 -8.95
N SER A 269 9.13 -0.80 -8.38
CA SER A 269 9.30 -0.14 -7.08
C SER A 269 10.62 0.60 -6.97
N GLY A 270 10.76 1.49 -5.98
CA GLY A 270 12.03 2.10 -5.66
C GLY A 270 13.03 1.09 -5.08
N ALA A 271 14.29 1.20 -5.48
CA ALA A 271 15.38 0.36 -4.96
C ALA A 271 15.61 0.56 -3.45
N LYS A 272 15.19 1.70 -2.91
CA LYS A 272 15.30 2.07 -1.49
C LYS A 272 14.00 1.87 -0.71
N ASP A 273 13.00 1.22 -1.29
CA ASP A 273 11.69 1.02 -0.66
C ASP A 273 11.65 -0.24 0.24
N TRP A 274 11.44 -0.04 1.54
CA TRP A 274 11.13 -1.13 2.47
C TRP A 274 9.74 -1.76 2.25
N GLY A 275 8.86 -1.10 1.50
CA GLY A 275 7.57 -1.61 1.07
C GLY A 275 7.65 -2.99 0.42
N ASN A 276 8.72 -3.20 -0.35
CA ASN A 276 9.06 -4.44 -1.05
C ASN A 276 9.15 -5.66 -0.13
N TYR A 277 9.52 -5.46 1.14
CA TYR A 277 9.87 -6.51 2.11
C TYR A 277 9.07 -6.43 3.42
N GLN A 278 7.97 -5.67 3.45
CA GLN A 278 7.06 -5.62 4.62
C GLN A 278 6.53 -6.99 5.00
N GLU A 279 6.43 -7.91 4.04
CA GLU A 279 5.99 -9.27 4.25
C GLU A 279 7.04 -10.25 3.70
N PRO A 280 7.61 -11.13 4.55
CA PRO A 280 8.62 -12.10 4.13
C PRO A 280 8.16 -12.95 2.95
N GLY A 281 8.98 -12.99 1.89
CA GLY A 281 8.74 -13.83 0.71
C GLY A 281 7.66 -13.32 -0.26
N ALA A 282 7.03 -12.18 0.00
CA ALA A 282 5.92 -11.70 -0.84
C ALA A 282 6.38 -11.37 -2.27
N LEU A 283 7.46 -10.61 -2.41
CA LEU A 283 8.03 -10.24 -3.70
C LEU A 283 8.52 -11.48 -4.49
N GLU A 284 9.20 -12.39 -3.80
CA GLU A 284 9.73 -13.64 -4.36
C GLU A 284 8.61 -14.59 -4.81
N SER A 285 7.41 -14.46 -4.24
CA SER A 285 6.26 -15.29 -4.59
C SER A 285 5.57 -14.87 -5.89
N LEU A 286 5.84 -13.68 -6.43
CA LEU A 286 5.13 -13.14 -7.60
C LEU A 286 5.18 -14.05 -8.84
N PRO A 287 6.32 -14.68 -9.22
CA PRO A 287 6.35 -15.61 -10.36
C PRO A 287 5.43 -16.83 -10.18
N LYS A 288 5.10 -17.20 -8.94
CA LYS A 288 4.15 -18.30 -8.64
C LYS A 288 2.71 -17.78 -8.58
N ALA A 289 2.51 -16.59 -8.01
CA ALA A 289 1.22 -15.95 -7.78
C ALA A 289 0.59 -15.33 -9.04
N CYS A 290 1.38 -15.03 -10.07
CA CYS A 290 0.94 -14.44 -11.33
C CYS A 290 1.28 -15.35 -12.51
N SER A 291 0.30 -15.69 -13.35
CA SER A 291 0.47 -16.61 -14.47
C SER A 291 1.32 -16.03 -15.61
N GLN A 292 1.30 -14.71 -15.79
CA GLN A 292 2.01 -14.00 -16.85
C GLN A 292 2.92 -12.90 -16.29
N PHE A 293 3.72 -13.24 -15.28
CA PHE A 293 4.61 -12.29 -14.61
C PHE A 293 5.77 -11.86 -15.52
N LYS A 294 5.88 -10.56 -15.80
CA LYS A 294 6.91 -9.95 -16.65
C LYS A 294 8.16 -9.52 -15.86
N GLY A 295 8.17 -9.76 -14.54
CA GLY A 295 9.33 -9.57 -13.68
C GLY A 295 9.24 -8.35 -12.77
N VAL A 296 10.39 -8.03 -12.18
CA VAL A 296 10.57 -6.94 -11.20
C VAL A 296 11.44 -5.85 -11.82
N LYS A 297 11.05 -4.59 -11.64
CA LYS A 297 11.84 -3.40 -11.99
C LYS A 297 12.07 -2.55 -10.74
N MET A 298 13.34 -2.44 -10.35
CA MET A 298 13.76 -1.54 -9.29
C MET A 298 14.23 -0.22 -9.89
N ILE A 299 13.66 0.88 -9.41
CA ILE A 299 13.98 2.24 -9.84
C ILE A 299 15.09 2.77 -8.93
N GLU A 300 16.29 2.88 -9.48
CA GLU A 300 17.43 3.48 -8.79
C GLU A 300 17.16 4.93 -8.41
N GLY A 301 17.61 5.36 -7.24
CA GLY A 301 17.37 6.71 -6.74
C GLY A 301 15.92 7.00 -6.35
N ALA A 302 15.12 5.96 -6.11
CA ALA A 302 13.77 6.08 -5.55
C ALA A 302 13.59 5.18 -4.32
N GLY A 303 12.89 5.71 -3.31
CA GLY A 303 12.34 4.97 -2.18
C GLY A 303 10.88 4.62 -2.41
N HIS A 304 10.05 4.85 -1.40
CA HIS A 304 8.65 4.49 -1.39
C HIS A 304 7.77 5.30 -2.34
N TRP A 305 8.25 6.41 -2.92
CA TRP A 305 7.44 7.26 -3.80
C TRP A 305 8.00 7.28 -5.22
N PRO A 306 8.23 6.13 -5.89
CA PRO A 306 9.01 6.09 -7.13
C PRO A 306 8.41 6.93 -8.26
N GLN A 307 7.08 7.05 -8.33
CA GLN A 307 6.39 7.88 -9.31
C GLN A 307 6.52 9.39 -9.06
N GLN A 308 6.97 9.80 -7.88
CA GLN A 308 7.26 11.20 -7.54
C GLN A 308 8.76 11.47 -7.57
N GLU A 309 9.56 10.56 -7.00
CA GLU A 309 11.02 10.68 -6.92
C GLU A 309 11.70 10.52 -8.29
N GLN A 310 11.19 9.63 -9.14
CA GLN A 310 11.77 9.29 -10.45
C GLN A 310 10.67 9.13 -11.53
N PRO A 311 9.84 10.17 -11.78
CA PRO A 311 8.62 10.07 -12.57
C PRO A 311 8.86 9.61 -14.01
N GLU A 312 9.92 10.09 -14.66
CA GLU A 312 10.26 9.73 -16.05
C GLU A 312 10.68 8.27 -16.15
N ARG A 313 11.41 7.76 -15.14
CA ARG A 313 11.87 6.36 -15.11
C ARG A 313 10.69 5.42 -14.91
N VAL A 314 9.78 5.74 -13.99
CA VAL A 314 8.54 4.98 -13.80
C VAL A 314 7.69 4.99 -15.06
N ALA A 315 7.44 6.16 -15.66
CA ALA A 315 6.63 6.27 -16.87
C ALA A 315 7.24 5.45 -18.02
N LYS A 316 8.56 5.47 -18.17
CA LYS A 316 9.28 4.65 -19.17
C LYS A 316 9.07 3.16 -18.95
N GLU A 317 9.18 2.66 -17.72
CA GLU A 317 8.99 1.23 -17.44
C GLU A 317 7.53 0.79 -17.64
N ILE A 318 6.56 1.64 -17.28
CA ILE A 318 5.14 1.38 -17.58
C ILE A 318 4.90 1.33 -19.09
N LEU A 319 5.38 2.31 -19.85
CA LEU A 319 5.22 2.34 -21.31
C LEU A 319 5.87 1.15 -22.00
N ARG A 320 7.07 0.76 -21.56
CA ARG A 320 7.74 -0.44 -22.04
C ARG A 320 6.89 -1.68 -21.79
N PHE A 321 6.37 -1.84 -20.58
CA PHE A 321 5.48 -2.94 -20.25
C PHE A 321 4.27 -2.98 -21.17
N LEU A 322 3.62 -1.84 -21.42
CA LEU A 322 2.44 -1.76 -22.28
C LEU A 322 2.74 -2.03 -23.76
N GLN A 323 3.93 -1.67 -24.25
CA GLN A 323 4.38 -1.95 -25.62
C GLN A 323 4.68 -3.45 -25.83
N ASP A 324 5.04 -4.16 -24.77
CA ASP A 324 5.35 -5.60 -24.79
C ASP A 324 4.09 -6.50 -24.65
N LEU A 325 2.88 -5.92 -24.55
CA LEU A 325 1.58 -6.62 -24.43
C LEU A 325 0.95 -6.93 -25.79
#